data_AF-A0A0M8MHL4-F1
#
_entry.id   AF-A0A0M8MHL4-F1
#
_cell.length_a   1.000
_cell.length_b   1.000
_cell.length_c   1.000
_cell.angle_alpha   90.00
_cell.angle_beta   90.00
_cell.angle_gamma   90.00
#
_symmetry.space_group_name_H-M   'P 1'
#
loop_
_entity.id
_entity.type
_entity.pdbx_description
1 polymer ?
#
loop_
_entity_poly.entity_id
_entity_poly.type
_entity_poly.pdbx_seq_one_letter_code
_entity_poly.pdbx_strand_id
1 'polypeptide(L)'
;MVTSDDPATLEHGFEDRYGVGTYTRAVSPGELDELFSVSHEGTYRGAEVSVAANARGRVLVGTSRADLADTLDLPRVDKGWWEREIDPDDPDLVIREVVEQHPVGGTENSAHADAGIDPDRYFAQFGPDRTPNGMLRRHFTPAGFEDQVLRDVDVWAPDRHASVQAAIINALESPLEEITTDQAREFEQMVARRSYRPFSS
;
A
#
# COMPACT_ATOMS: atom_id res chain seq x y z
N MET A 1 5.74 2.71 13.41
CA MET A 1 6.02 4.12 13.76
C MET A 1 4.86 4.60 14.62
N VAL A 2 5.11 5.30 15.72
CA VAL A 2 4.07 5.88 16.58
C VAL A 2 4.11 7.39 16.45
N THR A 3 2.93 8.02 16.42
CA THR A 3 2.72 9.46 16.33
C THR A 3 2.07 9.98 17.60
N SER A 4 2.46 11.18 18.04
CA SER A 4 1.89 11.89 19.18
C SER A 4 1.71 13.37 18.83
N ASP A 5 0.70 14.01 19.40
CA ASP A 5 0.48 15.45 19.40
C ASP A 5 0.88 16.12 20.73
N ASP A 6 1.35 15.34 21.71
CA ASP A 6 1.81 15.85 23.01
C ASP A 6 3.32 16.24 22.96
N PRO A 7 3.67 17.52 23.15
CA PRO A 7 5.06 17.99 23.17
C PRO A 7 5.93 17.35 24.25
N ALA A 8 5.34 16.84 25.34
CA ALA A 8 6.11 16.14 26.37
C ALA A 8 6.77 14.85 25.85
N THR A 9 6.28 14.30 24.73
CA THR A 9 6.86 13.10 24.12
C THR A 9 8.26 13.28 23.53
N LEU A 10 8.71 14.53 23.34
CA LEU A 10 10.10 14.83 22.99
C LEU A 10 11.10 14.29 24.02
N GLU A 11 10.72 14.26 25.30
CA GLU A 11 11.55 13.70 26.38
C GLU A 11 11.66 12.16 26.30
N HIS A 12 10.82 11.53 25.50
CA HIS A 12 10.72 10.09 25.30
C HIS A 12 11.23 9.64 23.93
N GLY A 13 12.10 10.44 23.31
CA GLY A 13 12.77 10.09 22.05
C GLY A 13 11.88 10.21 20.81
N PHE A 14 10.77 10.94 20.90
CA PHE A 14 10.03 11.37 19.72
C PHE A 14 10.71 12.59 19.08
N GLU A 15 10.54 12.73 17.77
CA GLU A 15 11.07 13.84 16.98
C GLU A 15 9.94 14.58 16.27
N ASP A 16 9.93 15.91 16.34
CA ASP A 16 9.12 16.74 15.44
C ASP A 16 9.84 16.90 14.11
N ARG A 17 9.79 15.84 13.29
CA ARG A 17 10.52 15.76 12.02
C ARG A 17 10.12 16.86 11.02
N TYR A 18 8.90 17.40 11.14
CA TYR A 18 8.33 18.32 10.16
C TYR A 18 8.06 19.73 10.71
N GLY A 19 8.24 19.96 12.02
CA GLY A 19 7.99 21.26 12.66
C GLY A 19 6.51 21.63 12.71
N VAL A 20 5.62 20.64 12.72
CA VAL A 20 4.16 20.84 12.62
C VAL A 20 3.41 20.48 13.90
N GLY A 21 4.14 20.19 15.00
CA GLY A 21 3.52 19.76 16.25
C GLY A 21 3.02 18.31 16.21
N THR A 22 3.59 17.49 15.33
CA THR A 22 3.37 16.04 15.31
C THR A 22 4.70 15.34 15.55
N TYR A 23 4.81 14.67 16.70
CA TYR A 23 6.00 14.01 17.18
C TYR A 23 5.97 12.54 16.75
N THR A 24 7.07 12.02 16.23
CA THR A 24 7.14 10.63 15.74
C THR A 24 8.31 9.86 16.33
N ARG A 25 8.10 8.56 16.60
CA ARG A 25 9.15 7.65 17.04
C ARG A 25 9.07 6.32 16.31
N ALA A 26 10.21 5.78 15.91
CA ALA A 26 10.31 4.40 15.48
C ALA A 26 10.24 3.49 16.72
N VAL A 27 9.38 2.48 16.68
CA VAL A 27 9.21 1.50 17.76
C VAL A 27 9.57 0.13 17.23
N SER A 28 10.29 -0.64 18.05
CA SER A 28 10.59 -2.04 17.75
C SER A 28 9.38 -2.91 18.10
N PRO A 29 9.15 -4.04 17.41
CA PRO A 29 8.06 -4.95 17.76
C PRO A 29 8.08 -5.42 19.22
N GLY A 30 9.26 -5.59 19.82
CA GLY A 30 9.41 -5.98 21.23
C GLY A 30 9.10 -4.87 22.25
N GLU A 31 8.81 -3.64 21.80
CA GLU A 31 8.33 -2.54 22.65
C GLU A 31 6.79 -2.44 22.66
N LEU A 32 6.11 -3.28 21.87
CA LEU A 32 4.65 -3.30 21.79
C LEU A 32 4.12 -4.38 22.74
N ASP A 33 3.05 -4.06 23.46
CA ASP A 33 2.29 -5.03 24.26
C ASP A 33 1.10 -5.57 23.46
N GLU A 34 0.45 -4.70 22.67
CA GLU A 34 -0.70 -5.03 21.83
C GLU A 34 -0.59 -4.34 20.45
N LEU A 35 -1.14 -4.99 19.42
CA LEU A 35 -1.23 -4.45 18.06
C LEU A 35 -2.67 -4.61 17.59
N PHE A 36 -3.25 -3.52 17.09
CA PHE A 36 -4.61 -3.52 16.54
C PHE A 36 -4.63 -2.83 15.19
N SER A 37 -5.44 -3.35 14.27
CA SER A 37 -5.90 -2.61 13.10
C SER A 37 -7.28 -2.07 13.42
N VAL A 38 -7.45 -0.76 13.29
CA VAL A 38 -8.75 -0.10 13.39
C VAL A 38 -9.15 0.35 12.00
N SER A 39 -10.23 -0.21 11.48
CA SER A 39 -10.83 0.16 10.20
C SER A 39 -12.29 0.56 10.39
N HIS A 40 -12.85 1.26 9.41
CA HIS A 40 -14.25 1.63 9.41
C HIS A 40 -14.92 0.98 8.21
N GLU A 41 -15.89 0.11 8.46
CA GLU A 41 -16.77 -0.44 7.44
C GLU A 41 -18.01 0.44 7.32
N GLY A 42 -18.37 0.80 6.09
CA GLY A 42 -19.53 1.64 5.82
C GLY A 42 -20.59 0.89 5.03
N THR A 43 -21.85 1.10 5.39
CA THR A 43 -22.97 0.85 4.49
C THR A 43 -23.74 2.15 4.27
N TYR A 44 -24.05 2.45 3.01
CA TYR A 44 -24.85 3.60 2.62
C TYR A 44 -26.00 3.15 1.73
N ARG A 45 -27.24 3.44 2.13
CA ARG A 45 -28.47 2.98 1.45
C ARG A 45 -28.48 1.47 1.21
N GLY A 46 -27.93 0.71 2.16
CA GLY A 46 -27.86 -0.76 2.13
C GLY A 46 -26.74 -1.34 1.27
N ALA A 47 -25.87 -0.53 0.67
CA ALA A 47 -24.72 -1.00 -0.10
C ALA A 47 -23.41 -0.77 0.68
N GLU A 48 -22.47 -1.69 0.55
CA GLU A 48 -21.14 -1.59 1.16
C GLU A 48 -20.30 -0.52 0.46
N VAL A 49 -19.69 0.36 1.26
CA VAL A 49 -18.96 1.54 0.81
C VAL A 49 -17.73 1.78 1.69
N SER A 50 -16.73 2.45 1.13
CA SER A 50 -15.63 2.98 1.91
C SER A 50 -16.09 4.22 2.66
N VAL A 51 -15.69 4.35 3.93
CA VAL A 51 -15.99 5.51 4.77
C VAL A 51 -14.73 6.05 5.41
N ALA A 52 -14.57 7.37 5.37
CA ALA A 52 -13.49 8.07 6.05
C ALA A 52 -14.01 9.36 6.69
N ALA A 53 -13.67 9.59 7.96
CA ALA A 53 -13.95 10.88 8.58
C ALA A 53 -12.96 11.93 8.07
N ASN A 54 -13.46 13.09 7.64
CA ASN A 54 -12.60 14.22 7.31
C ASN A 54 -12.39 15.13 8.54
N ALA A 55 -11.40 16.01 8.46
CA ALA A 55 -11.05 16.93 9.56
C ALA A 55 -12.18 17.92 9.95
N ARG A 56 -13.27 17.98 9.19
CA ARG A 56 -14.45 18.82 9.45
C ARG A 56 -15.59 18.06 10.14
N GLY A 57 -15.36 16.80 10.53
CA GLY A 57 -16.38 15.96 11.15
C GLY A 57 -17.45 15.48 10.17
N ARG A 58 -17.21 15.56 8.85
CA ARG A 58 -18.05 14.94 7.83
C ARG A 58 -17.50 13.56 7.48
N VAL A 59 -18.35 12.71 6.93
CA VAL A 59 -17.96 11.37 6.47
C VAL A 59 -17.87 11.39 4.96
N LEU A 60 -16.73 11.06 4.42
CA LEU A 60 -16.56 10.75 3.00
C LEU A 60 -17.07 9.34 2.77
N VAL A 61 -18.07 9.20 1.90
CA VAL A 61 -18.61 7.91 1.46
C VAL A 61 -18.17 7.71 0.01
N GLY A 62 -17.42 6.64 -0.25
CA GLY A 62 -16.82 6.42 -1.56
C GLY A 62 -16.77 4.96 -2.01
N THR A 63 -16.53 4.79 -3.31
CA THR A 63 -16.37 3.48 -3.94
C THR A 63 -15.50 3.56 -5.20
N SER A 64 -14.84 2.46 -5.53
CA SER A 64 -14.13 2.27 -6.80
C SER A 64 -14.98 1.63 -7.89
N ARG A 65 -16.21 1.24 -7.56
CA ARG A 65 -17.16 0.56 -8.45
C ARG A 65 -18.07 1.57 -9.16
N ALA A 66 -17.89 1.73 -10.47
CA ALA A 66 -18.67 2.69 -11.27
C ALA A 66 -20.18 2.40 -11.25
N ASP A 67 -20.58 1.12 -11.31
CA ASP A 67 -21.99 0.69 -11.25
C ASP A 67 -22.66 1.06 -9.92
N LEU A 68 -21.92 0.89 -8.83
CA LEU A 68 -22.38 1.25 -7.49
C LEU A 68 -22.40 2.78 -7.31
N ALA A 69 -21.39 3.48 -7.83
CA ALA A 69 -21.33 4.94 -7.79
C ALA A 69 -22.53 5.57 -8.50
N ASP A 70 -22.91 5.05 -9.67
CA ASP A 70 -24.11 5.49 -10.39
C ASP A 70 -25.38 5.23 -9.58
N THR A 71 -25.48 4.07 -8.91
CA THR A 71 -26.62 3.71 -8.06
C THR A 71 -26.75 4.62 -6.83
N LEU A 72 -25.62 5.03 -6.26
CA LEU A 72 -25.54 5.86 -5.06
C LEU A 72 -25.47 7.36 -5.36
N ASP A 73 -25.49 7.76 -6.65
CA ASP A 73 -25.28 9.14 -7.11
C ASP A 73 -23.98 9.75 -6.56
N LEU A 74 -22.90 8.98 -6.54
CA LEU A 74 -21.59 9.49 -6.10
C LEU A 74 -20.90 10.18 -7.29
N PRO A 75 -20.46 11.45 -7.16
CA PRO A 75 -19.70 12.11 -8.21
C PRO A 75 -18.29 11.53 -8.29
N ARG A 76 -17.73 11.48 -9.50
CA ARG A 76 -16.35 11.08 -9.70
C ARG A 76 -15.42 12.18 -9.21
N VAL A 77 -14.55 11.86 -8.26
CA VAL A 77 -13.56 12.81 -7.72
C VAL A 77 -12.15 12.49 -8.20
N ASP A 78 -11.89 11.24 -8.58
CA ASP A 78 -10.60 10.79 -9.12
C ASP A 78 -10.76 9.68 -10.17
N LYS A 79 -9.67 9.30 -10.84
CA LYS A 79 -9.64 8.24 -11.83
C LYS A 79 -9.92 6.88 -11.16
N GLY A 80 -11.20 6.51 -11.16
CA GLY A 80 -11.65 5.23 -10.59
C GLY A 80 -12.09 5.36 -9.14
N TRP A 81 -12.34 6.58 -8.66
CA TRP A 81 -12.91 6.85 -7.34
C TRP A 81 -14.09 7.81 -7.45
N TRP A 82 -15.18 7.43 -6.81
CA TRP A 82 -16.39 8.24 -6.68
C TRP A 82 -16.69 8.41 -5.20
N GLU A 83 -16.96 9.64 -4.80
CA GLU A 83 -17.06 9.99 -3.38
C GLU A 83 -17.91 11.23 -3.17
N ARG A 84 -18.60 11.26 -2.03
CA ARG A 84 -19.34 12.44 -1.57
C ARG A 84 -19.21 12.58 -0.07
N GLU A 85 -19.20 13.82 0.42
CA GLU A 85 -19.38 14.12 1.84
C GLU A 85 -20.84 13.88 2.25
N ILE A 86 -21.05 13.04 3.25
CA ILE A 86 -22.34 12.71 3.86
C ILE A 86 -22.31 13.16 5.34
N ASP A 87 -23.47 13.55 5.85
CA ASP A 87 -23.65 13.86 7.26
C ASP A 87 -23.46 12.57 8.09
N PRO A 88 -22.65 12.55 9.15
CA PRO A 88 -22.54 11.37 10.02
C PRO A 88 -23.88 10.93 10.63
N ASP A 89 -24.85 11.84 10.76
CA ASP A 89 -26.20 11.55 11.28
C ASP A 89 -27.21 11.15 10.17
N ASP A 90 -26.76 10.96 8.93
CA ASP A 90 -27.62 10.49 7.84
C ASP A 90 -28.17 9.09 8.17
N PRO A 91 -29.51 8.89 8.21
CA PRO A 91 -30.11 7.62 8.64
C PRO A 91 -29.82 6.45 7.69
N ASP A 92 -29.42 6.73 6.44
CA ASP A 92 -29.03 5.70 5.47
C ASP A 92 -27.56 5.31 5.58
N LEU A 93 -26.78 6.01 6.42
CA LEU A 93 -25.36 5.75 6.66
C LEU A 93 -25.18 4.98 7.98
N VAL A 94 -24.58 3.80 7.88
CA VAL A 94 -24.18 3.00 9.04
C VAL A 94 -22.67 2.78 8.96
N ILE A 95 -21.97 3.23 9.98
CA ILE A 95 -20.52 3.06 10.12
C ILE A 95 -20.27 2.12 11.29
N ARG A 96 -19.44 1.12 11.06
CA ARG A 96 -18.97 0.21 12.09
C ARG A 96 -17.47 0.33 12.20
N GLU A 97 -17.00 0.67 13.39
CA GLU A 97 -15.59 0.49 13.73
C GLU A 97 -15.31 -1.02 13.87
N VAL A 98 -14.30 -1.48 13.16
CA VAL A 98 -13.79 -2.83 13.25
C VAL A 98 -12.41 -2.76 13.86
N VAL A 99 -12.27 -3.37 15.03
CA VAL A 99 -11.00 -3.52 15.73
C VAL A 99 -10.56 -4.96 15.58
N GLU A 100 -9.47 -5.16 14.86
CA GLU A 100 -8.84 -6.46 14.69
C GLU A 100 -7.55 -6.50 15.53
N GLN A 101 -7.49 -7.42 16.49
CA GLN A 101 -6.29 -7.62 17.29
C GLN A 101 -5.33 -8.54 16.54
N HIS A 102 -4.09 -8.07 16.38
CA HIS A 102 -3.02 -8.84 15.77
C HIS A 102 -2.03 -9.34 16.82
N PRO A 103 -1.42 -10.50 16.60
CA PRO A 103 -0.32 -10.97 17.44
C PRO A 103 0.84 -9.97 17.40
N VAL A 104 1.24 -9.50 18.57
CA VAL A 104 2.46 -8.71 18.69
C VAL A 104 3.66 -9.62 18.45
N GLY A 105 4.37 -9.35 17.35
CA GLY A 105 5.45 -10.21 16.88
C GLY A 105 4.98 -11.42 16.06
N GLY A 106 3.71 -11.45 15.62
CA GLY A 106 3.21 -12.47 14.73
C GLY A 106 3.37 -12.10 13.25
N THR A 107 3.86 -13.08 12.50
CA THR A 107 4.10 -13.11 11.06
C THR A 107 2.79 -13.18 10.25
N GLU A 108 1.87 -12.24 10.42
CA GLU A 108 0.67 -12.14 9.56
C GLU A 108 0.95 -11.28 8.32
N ASN A 109 1.99 -11.68 7.60
CA ASN A 109 2.10 -11.61 6.14
C ASN A 109 3.21 -12.56 5.64
N SER A 110 3.45 -13.66 6.36
CA SER A 110 4.64 -14.47 6.16
C SER A 110 4.30 -15.92 5.88
N ALA A 111 3.81 -16.18 4.67
CA ALA A 111 3.91 -17.53 4.12
C ALA A 111 5.37 -17.95 3.84
N HIS A 112 6.38 -17.08 4.04
CA HIS A 112 7.78 -17.37 3.71
C HIS A 112 8.85 -16.90 4.74
N ALA A 113 8.48 -16.58 5.98
CA ALA A 113 9.46 -16.15 7.00
C ALA A 113 10.20 -17.34 7.63
N ASP A 114 11.17 -17.90 6.91
CA ASP A 114 12.19 -18.80 7.50
C ASP A 114 13.59 -18.18 7.56
N ALA A 115 13.68 -16.85 7.38
CA ALA A 115 14.94 -16.10 7.50
C ALA A 115 14.83 -14.73 8.20
N GLY A 116 13.64 -14.33 8.66
CA GLY A 116 13.43 -13.02 9.32
C GLY A 116 13.66 -11.81 8.40
N ILE A 117 13.70 -12.02 7.08
CA ILE A 117 13.75 -10.99 6.05
C ILE A 117 12.57 -11.24 5.13
N ASP A 118 11.76 -10.21 4.87
CA ASP A 118 10.64 -10.30 3.93
C ASP A 118 11.16 -10.73 2.53
N PRO A 119 10.41 -11.57 1.79
CA PRO A 119 10.84 -11.95 0.44
C PRO A 119 10.84 -10.74 -0.49
N ASP A 120 11.76 -10.74 -1.45
CA ASP A 120 11.81 -9.73 -2.51
C ASP A 120 10.44 -9.61 -3.21
N ARG A 121 9.99 -8.37 -3.43
CA ARG A 121 8.80 -8.07 -4.23
C ARG A 121 9.23 -7.62 -5.61
N TYR A 122 8.55 -8.09 -6.65
CA TYR A 122 8.94 -7.85 -8.03
C TYR A 122 7.86 -7.06 -8.77
N PHE A 123 8.29 -6.18 -9.66
CA PHE A 123 7.42 -5.30 -10.43
C PHE A 123 7.86 -5.31 -11.89
N ALA A 124 6.91 -5.37 -12.82
CA ALA A 124 7.18 -5.29 -14.24
C ALA A 124 6.54 -4.06 -14.87
N GLN A 125 7.26 -3.48 -15.83
CA GLN A 125 6.72 -2.55 -16.78
C GLN A 125 6.28 -3.31 -18.04
N PHE A 126 5.10 -2.99 -18.55
CA PHE A 126 4.54 -3.64 -19.74
C PHE A 126 4.47 -2.70 -20.94
N GLY A 127 4.71 -3.27 -22.13
CA GLY A 127 4.36 -2.65 -23.40
C GLY A 127 2.85 -2.72 -23.69
N PRO A 128 2.39 -2.07 -24.76
CA PRO A 128 0.97 -2.05 -25.16
C PRO A 128 0.38 -3.44 -25.41
N ASP A 129 1.21 -4.41 -25.76
CA ASP A 129 0.88 -5.80 -26.07
C ASP A 129 0.99 -6.74 -24.87
N ARG A 130 1.13 -6.20 -23.64
CA ARG A 130 1.39 -6.96 -22.40
C ARG A 130 2.74 -7.70 -22.39
N THR A 131 3.66 -7.39 -23.31
CA THR A 131 5.04 -7.89 -23.24
C THR A 131 5.80 -7.10 -22.17
N PRO A 132 6.38 -7.75 -21.14
CA PRO A 132 7.16 -7.05 -20.14
C PRO A 132 8.46 -6.51 -20.79
N ASN A 133 8.82 -5.26 -20.47
CA ASN A 133 9.97 -4.57 -21.05
C ASN A 133 10.94 -3.98 -20.00
N GLY A 134 10.60 -4.11 -18.72
CA GLY A 134 11.46 -3.73 -17.60
C GLY A 134 11.04 -4.45 -16.34
N MET A 135 12.01 -4.74 -15.46
CA MET A 135 11.75 -5.34 -14.15
C MET A 135 12.46 -4.56 -13.05
N LEU A 136 11.74 -4.35 -11.96
CA LEU A 136 12.23 -3.76 -10.74
C LEU A 136 11.93 -4.69 -9.57
N ARG A 137 12.63 -4.50 -8.46
CA ARG A 137 12.35 -5.20 -7.21
C ARG A 137 12.50 -4.30 -6.01
N ARG A 138 11.78 -4.63 -4.95
CA ARG A 138 12.13 -4.26 -3.58
C ARG A 138 12.89 -5.42 -2.96
N HIS A 139 14.19 -5.21 -2.74
CA HIS A 139 15.05 -6.18 -2.09
C HIS A 139 15.11 -5.89 -0.58
N PHE A 140 14.70 -6.83 0.25
CA PHE A 140 14.75 -6.63 1.70
C PHE A 140 16.10 -7.07 2.25
N THR A 141 16.65 -6.27 3.16
CA THR A 141 17.93 -6.51 3.84
C THR A 141 17.73 -6.39 5.35
N PRO A 142 18.66 -6.87 6.19
CA PRO A 142 18.58 -6.65 7.63
C PRO A 142 18.53 -5.16 8.05
N ALA A 143 18.98 -4.25 7.19
CA ALA A 143 18.98 -2.81 7.44
C ALA A 143 17.71 -2.08 6.92
N GLY A 144 16.80 -2.80 6.25
CA GLY A 144 15.59 -2.22 5.65
C GLY A 144 15.31 -2.81 4.27
N PHE A 145 15.15 -1.96 3.26
CA PHE A 145 14.95 -2.40 1.89
C PHE A 145 15.70 -1.51 0.90
N GLU A 146 16.00 -2.06 -0.27
CA GLU A 146 16.58 -1.38 -1.42
C GLU A 146 15.69 -1.59 -2.64
N ASP A 147 15.25 -0.49 -3.24
CA ASP A 147 14.55 -0.55 -4.52
C ASP A 147 15.57 -0.55 -5.67
N GLN A 148 15.44 -1.52 -6.56
CA GLN A 148 16.42 -1.81 -7.60
C GLN A 148 15.75 -2.07 -8.95
N VAL A 149 16.43 -1.72 -10.03
CA VAL A 149 16.05 -1.99 -11.42
C VAL A 149 17.00 -3.02 -12.01
N LEU A 150 16.45 -4.03 -12.68
CA LEU A 150 17.24 -5.01 -13.40
C LEU A 150 17.86 -4.35 -14.64
N ARG A 151 19.18 -4.48 -14.79
CA ARG A 151 19.94 -3.98 -15.95
C ARG A 151 20.35 -5.09 -16.89
N ASP A 152 20.68 -6.24 -16.34
CA ASP A 152 20.99 -7.49 -17.04
C ASP A 152 20.76 -8.66 -16.07
N VAL A 153 20.89 -9.91 -16.53
CA VAL A 153 20.78 -11.11 -15.68
C VAL A 153 21.69 -10.96 -14.45
N ASP A 154 21.12 -11.08 -13.26
CA ASP A 154 21.78 -10.88 -11.96
C ASP A 154 22.46 -9.51 -11.74
N VAL A 155 22.25 -8.54 -12.64
CA VAL A 155 22.81 -7.19 -12.54
C VAL A 155 21.70 -6.20 -12.18
N TRP A 156 21.69 -5.79 -10.92
CA TRP A 156 20.73 -4.85 -10.36
C TRP A 156 21.38 -3.49 -10.10
N ALA A 157 20.65 -2.41 -10.36
CA ALA A 157 21.09 -1.04 -10.08
C ALA A 157 20.06 -0.32 -9.21
N PRO A 158 20.45 0.69 -8.42
CA PRO A 158 19.49 1.45 -7.60
C PRO A 158 18.38 2.09 -8.45
N ASP A 159 17.13 1.98 -7.98
CA ASP A 159 15.98 2.70 -8.54
C ASP A 159 16.02 4.17 -8.11
N ARG A 160 16.74 4.99 -8.88
CA ARG A 160 16.96 6.41 -8.58
C ARG A 160 15.71 7.28 -8.67
N HIS A 161 14.63 6.76 -9.26
CA HIS A 161 13.39 7.49 -9.46
C HIS A 161 12.32 7.13 -8.44
N ALA A 162 12.64 6.25 -7.48
CA ALA A 162 11.68 5.72 -6.51
C ALA A 162 10.42 5.16 -7.18
N SER A 163 10.59 4.54 -8.34
CA SER A 163 9.54 3.96 -9.18
C SER A 163 8.81 2.84 -8.45
N VAL A 164 9.53 1.97 -7.73
CA VAL A 164 8.93 0.91 -6.91
C VAL A 164 8.12 1.50 -5.76
N GLN A 165 8.68 2.48 -5.04
CA GLN A 165 7.94 3.17 -3.97
C GLN A 165 6.68 3.88 -4.51
N ALA A 166 6.78 4.55 -5.65
CA ALA A 166 5.64 5.17 -6.32
C ALA A 166 4.60 4.13 -6.76
N ALA A 167 5.03 2.96 -7.23
CA ALA A 167 4.13 1.85 -7.59
C ALA A 167 3.38 1.28 -6.39
N ILE A 168 4.01 1.26 -5.21
CA ILE A 168 3.39 0.77 -3.99
C ILE A 168 2.39 1.81 -3.43
N ILE A 169 2.74 3.09 -3.42
CA ILE A 169 1.86 4.16 -2.91
C ILE A 169 0.71 4.45 -3.88
N ASN A 170 1.01 4.53 -5.18
CA ASN A 170 0.09 4.98 -6.24
C ASN A 170 -0.12 3.88 -7.28
N ALA A 171 -0.46 2.67 -6.84
CA ALA A 171 -0.55 1.47 -7.69
C ALA A 171 -1.43 1.64 -8.94
N LEU A 172 -2.48 2.46 -8.88
CA LEU A 172 -3.41 2.69 -9.99
C LEU A 172 -2.88 3.65 -11.08
N GLU A 173 -1.91 4.50 -10.73
CA GLU A 173 -1.29 5.45 -11.66
C GLU A 173 0.08 4.96 -12.16
N SER A 174 0.62 3.97 -11.47
CA SER A 174 1.91 3.39 -11.77
C SER A 174 1.90 2.65 -13.11
N PRO A 175 2.91 2.84 -13.97
CA PRO A 175 3.13 1.99 -15.14
C PRO A 175 3.73 0.62 -14.77
N LEU A 176 4.01 0.39 -13.48
CA LEU A 176 4.53 -0.86 -12.94
C LEU A 176 3.39 -1.64 -12.27
N GLU A 177 3.28 -2.92 -12.60
CA GLU A 177 2.40 -3.86 -11.91
C GLU A 177 3.27 -4.82 -11.08
N GLU A 178 2.79 -5.19 -9.89
CA GLU A 178 3.44 -6.24 -9.09
C GLU A 178 3.27 -7.60 -9.78
N ILE A 179 4.35 -8.36 -9.86
CA ILE A 179 4.40 -9.68 -10.50
C ILE A 179 4.86 -10.74 -9.50
N THR A 180 4.52 -11.99 -9.77
CA THR A 180 4.93 -13.11 -8.92
C THR A 180 6.42 -13.42 -9.07
N THR A 181 7.00 -14.12 -8.09
CA THR A 181 8.38 -14.64 -8.15
C THR A 181 8.61 -15.51 -9.39
N ASP A 182 7.62 -16.29 -9.82
CA ASP A 182 7.74 -17.13 -11.02
C ASP A 182 7.72 -16.30 -12.31
N GLN A 183 6.91 -15.24 -12.38
CA GLN A 183 6.95 -14.29 -13.49
C GLN A 183 8.29 -13.53 -13.52
N ALA A 184 8.84 -13.16 -12.37
CA ALA A 184 10.17 -12.54 -12.30
C ALA A 184 11.26 -13.48 -12.85
N ARG A 185 11.24 -14.76 -12.45
CA ARG A 185 12.13 -15.79 -13.02
C ARG A 185 11.93 -15.97 -14.52
N GLU A 186 10.69 -15.93 -15.00
CA GLU A 186 10.41 -15.98 -16.45
C GLU A 186 11.02 -14.76 -17.16
N PHE A 187 10.89 -13.57 -16.59
CA PHE A 187 11.48 -12.34 -17.13
C PHE A 187 13.01 -12.42 -17.21
N GLU A 188 13.69 -12.90 -16.18
CA GLU A 188 15.14 -13.10 -16.20
C GLU A 188 15.57 -14.06 -17.32
N GLN A 189 14.79 -15.12 -17.58
CA GLN A 189 15.03 -15.99 -18.73
C GLN A 189 14.84 -15.27 -20.07
N MET A 190 13.86 -14.35 -20.17
CA MET A 190 13.66 -13.52 -21.37
C MET A 190 14.84 -12.58 -21.60
N VAL A 191 15.37 -11.95 -20.54
CA VAL A 191 16.57 -11.09 -20.59
C VAL A 191 17.78 -11.90 -21.04
N ALA A 192 18.01 -13.07 -20.42
CA ALA A 192 19.12 -13.95 -20.77
C ALA A 192 19.10 -14.39 -22.25
N ARG A 193 17.91 -14.66 -22.79
CA ARG A 193 17.70 -15.10 -24.17
C ARG A 193 17.49 -13.94 -25.15
N ARG A 194 17.35 -12.71 -24.65
CA ARG A 194 16.93 -11.51 -25.41
C ARG A 194 15.67 -11.75 -26.24
N SER A 195 14.72 -12.47 -25.66
CA SER A 195 13.48 -12.88 -26.32
C SER A 195 12.30 -12.58 -25.40
N TYR A 196 11.67 -11.44 -25.62
CA TYR A 196 10.55 -10.95 -24.82
C TYR A 196 9.22 -11.39 -25.41
N ARG A 197 8.33 -11.84 -24.53
CA ARG A 197 6.96 -12.26 -24.84
C ARG A 197 6.10 -12.03 -23.59
N PRO A 198 4.78 -11.96 -23.71
CA PRO A 198 3.91 -11.93 -22.54
C PRO A 198 4.20 -13.11 -21.59
N PHE A 199 4.01 -12.89 -20.28
CA PHE A 199 4.16 -13.95 -19.29
C PHE A 199 3.24 -15.13 -19.60
N SER A 200 3.72 -16.33 -19.31
CA SER A 200 2.91 -17.54 -19.40
C SER A 200 1.84 -17.48 -18.30
N SER A 201 0.57 -17.71 -18.66
CA SER A 201 -0.56 -17.74 -17.71
C SER A 201 -0.53 -18.96 -16.79
#